data_AF-A0A4S3KSP0-F1
#
_entry.id   AF-A0A4S3KSP0-F1
#
_cell.length_a   1.000
_cell.length_b   1.000
_cell.length_c   1.000
_cell.angle_alpha   90.00
_cell.angle_beta   90.00
_cell.angle_gamma   90.00
#
_symmetry.space_group_name_H-M   'P 1'
#
loop_
_entity.id
_entity.type
_entity.pdbx_description
1 polymer ?
#
loop_
_entity_poly.entity_id
_entity_poly.type
_entity_poly.pdbx_seq_one_letter_code
_entity_poly.pdbx_strand_id
1 'polypeptide(L)'
;MRGARRGAVPAGADSAQQLRRIYRQLASALHPDRESDPELRTRNTDLLKRANAAYAQHDLYALLSLQLEARLLDSPGLAGIVDAEYKALTATLRRQLRDTEAQVASIEFELGQLLSRPAARRISPQHVRQDLQELAQALAGACGEIEDLLARGSAVKSLKAWLREQDRARQSFEFEMDDAFAELLAAMVQAAPAKPPRRRR
;
A
#
# COMPACT_ATOMS: atom_id res chain seq x y z
N MET A 1 -17.52 0.79 15.29
CA MET A 1 -18.02 -0.57 15.58
C MET A 1 -17.77 -1.48 14.38
N ARG A 2 -16.72 -2.31 14.40
CA ARG A 2 -16.46 -3.34 13.39
C ARG A 2 -16.79 -4.69 14.03
N GLY A 3 -18.02 -5.17 13.83
CA GLY A 3 -18.39 -6.54 14.14
C GLY A 3 -17.61 -7.46 13.20
N ALA A 4 -16.48 -7.99 13.70
CA ALA A 4 -15.67 -8.95 12.97
C ALA A 4 -16.54 -10.15 12.59
N ARG A 5 -16.58 -10.45 11.30
CA ARG A 5 -17.09 -11.70 10.72
C ARG A 5 -16.38 -12.89 11.39
N ARG A 6 -16.84 -13.34 12.55
CA ARG A 6 -16.41 -14.61 13.13
C ARG A 6 -17.16 -15.71 12.37
N GLY A 7 -16.43 -16.59 11.70
CA GLY A 7 -16.98 -17.86 11.23
C GLY A 7 -17.25 -18.01 9.72
N ALA A 8 -17.11 -16.96 8.91
CA ALA A 8 -17.28 -17.09 7.46
C ALA A 8 -16.07 -17.82 6.84
N VAL A 9 -16.17 -19.15 6.75
CA VAL A 9 -15.22 -20.00 6.03
C VAL A 9 -15.35 -19.70 4.52
N PRO A 10 -14.26 -19.43 3.78
CA PRO A 10 -14.32 -19.32 2.33
C PRO A 10 -14.76 -20.66 1.73
N ALA A 11 -15.81 -20.61 0.92
CA ALA A 11 -16.50 -21.79 0.40
C ALA A 11 -15.67 -22.52 -0.66
N GLY A 12 -15.12 -23.69 -0.29
CA GLY A 12 -14.83 -24.76 -1.24
C GLY A 12 -16.10 -25.60 -1.49
N ALA A 13 -16.23 -26.24 -2.65
CA ALA A 13 -17.43 -27.03 -3.00
C ALA A 13 -17.81 -28.09 -1.94
N ASP A 14 -16.81 -28.70 -1.29
CA ASP A 14 -17.00 -29.68 -0.22
C ASP A 14 -17.63 -29.06 1.04
N SER A 15 -17.23 -27.82 1.39
CA SER A 15 -17.74 -27.12 2.57
C SER A 15 -19.22 -26.75 2.44
N ALA A 16 -19.70 -26.46 1.22
CA ALA A 16 -21.10 -26.15 0.96
C ALA A 16 -22.01 -27.40 1.06
N GLN A 17 -21.53 -28.56 0.62
CA GLN A 17 -22.26 -29.83 0.75
C GLN A 17 -22.36 -30.27 2.22
N GLN A 18 -21.27 -30.12 2.98
CA GLN A 18 -21.23 -30.43 4.41
C GLN A 18 -22.19 -29.53 5.20
N LEU A 19 -22.18 -28.22 4.91
CA LEU A 19 -23.10 -27.25 5.52
C LEU A 19 -24.58 -27.63 5.28
N ARG A 20 -24.93 -27.98 4.03
CA ARG A 20 -26.31 -28.40 3.67
C ARG A 20 -26.73 -29.71 4.34
N ARG A 21 -25.80 -30.63 4.58
CA ARG A 21 -26.08 -31.90 5.26
C ARG A 21 -26.37 -31.66 6.74
N ILE A 22 -25.50 -30.91 7.42
CA ILE A 22 -25.63 -30.59 8.85
C ILE A 22 -26.91 -29.79 9.12
N TYR A 23 -27.19 -28.77 8.30
CA TYR A 23 -28.42 -28.00 8.42
C TYR A 23 -29.69 -28.86 8.27
N ARG A 24 -29.74 -29.75 7.27
CA ARG A 24 -30.89 -30.65 7.07
C ARG A 24 -31.09 -31.61 8.24
N GLN A 25 -30.02 -32.14 8.81
CA GLN A 25 -30.09 -33.02 9.98
C GLN A 25 -30.59 -32.25 11.21
N LEU A 26 -30.08 -31.05 11.45
CA LEU A 26 -30.51 -30.18 12.55
C LEU A 26 -31.99 -29.78 12.41
N ALA A 27 -32.41 -29.38 11.20
CA ALA A 27 -33.80 -29.03 10.92
C ALA A 27 -34.76 -30.22 11.06
N SER A 28 -34.32 -31.44 10.70
CA SER A 28 -35.13 -32.65 10.87
C SER A 28 -35.23 -33.10 12.32
N ALA A 29 -34.24 -32.82 13.17
CA ALA A 29 -34.23 -33.19 14.58
C ALA A 29 -35.06 -32.21 15.43
N LEU A 30 -35.01 -30.92 15.12
CA LEU A 30 -35.73 -29.84 15.82
C LEU A 30 -37.16 -29.62 15.29
N HIS A 31 -37.78 -30.69 14.77
CA HIS A 31 -39.08 -30.76 14.10
C HIS A 31 -40.28 -30.29 14.95
N PRO A 32 -40.82 -29.04 14.96
CA PRO A 32 -41.91 -28.68 15.89
C PRO A 32 -43.17 -29.54 15.76
N ASP A 33 -43.45 -30.14 14.59
CA ASP A 33 -44.58 -31.08 14.42
C ASP A 33 -44.44 -32.43 15.12
N ARG A 34 -43.26 -32.75 15.68
CA ARG A 34 -43.03 -34.02 16.39
C ARG A 34 -43.18 -33.90 17.91
N GLU A 35 -43.25 -32.68 18.46
CA GLU A 35 -43.51 -32.49 19.90
C GLU A 35 -44.98 -32.21 20.21
N SER A 36 -45.49 -33.00 21.16
CA SER A 36 -46.82 -32.84 21.76
C SER A 36 -46.81 -31.88 22.96
N ASP A 37 -45.62 -31.60 23.52
CA ASP A 37 -45.45 -30.66 24.63
C ASP A 37 -45.27 -29.22 24.09
N PRO A 38 -46.15 -28.26 24.46
CA PRO A 38 -46.08 -26.88 24.00
C PRO A 38 -44.80 -26.14 24.40
N GLU A 39 -44.16 -26.48 25.53
CA GLU A 39 -42.88 -25.88 25.92
C GLU A 39 -41.74 -26.34 25.01
N LEU A 40 -41.67 -27.64 24.73
CA LEU A 40 -40.65 -28.20 23.85
C LEU A 40 -40.81 -27.69 22.42
N ARG A 41 -42.06 -27.52 21.96
CA ARG A 41 -42.38 -26.94 20.64
C ARG A 41 -41.83 -25.51 20.47
N THR A 42 -42.00 -24.68 21.50
CA THR A 42 -41.49 -23.31 21.53
C THR A 42 -39.96 -23.29 21.48
N ARG A 43 -39.32 -24.14 22.30
CA ARG A 43 -37.86 -24.26 22.35
C ARG A 43 -37.26 -24.74 21.01
N ASN A 44 -37.84 -25.76 20.40
CA ASN A 44 -37.38 -26.26 19.09
C ASN A 44 -37.58 -25.23 17.97
N THR A 45 -38.65 -24.44 18.04
CA THR A 45 -38.87 -23.33 17.10
C THR A 45 -37.76 -22.28 17.20
N ASP A 46 -37.30 -21.95 18.41
CA ASP A 46 -36.23 -20.97 18.59
C ASP A 46 -34.85 -21.52 18.19
N LEU A 47 -34.56 -22.78 18.48
CA LEU A 47 -33.35 -23.45 17.98
C LEU A 47 -33.34 -23.52 16.45
N LEU A 48 -34.48 -23.80 15.81
CA LEU A 48 -34.62 -23.83 14.36
C LEU A 48 -34.43 -22.44 13.74
N LYS A 49 -34.96 -21.37 14.34
CA LYS A 49 -34.70 -19.98 13.90
C LYS A 49 -33.20 -19.66 13.95
N ARG A 50 -32.52 -20.03 15.04
CA ARG A 50 -31.06 -19.86 15.17
C ARG A 50 -30.30 -20.67 14.11
N ALA A 51 -30.76 -21.88 13.81
CA ALA A 51 -30.17 -22.73 12.76
C ALA A 51 -30.35 -22.12 11.36
N ASN A 52 -31.52 -21.58 11.05
CA ASN A 52 -31.79 -20.90 9.77
C ASN A 52 -30.88 -19.67 9.60
N ALA A 53 -30.69 -18.88 10.67
CA ALA A 53 -29.79 -17.73 10.64
C ALA A 53 -28.33 -18.13 10.41
N ALA A 54 -27.85 -19.18 11.09
CA ALA A 54 -26.51 -19.71 10.90
C ALA A 54 -26.29 -20.25 9.47
N TYR A 55 -27.28 -20.95 8.91
CA TYR A 55 -27.22 -21.45 7.54
C TYR A 55 -27.16 -20.32 6.51
N ALA A 56 -27.97 -19.27 6.67
CA ALA A 56 -27.96 -18.09 5.79
C ALA A 56 -26.61 -17.34 5.82
N GLN A 57 -25.90 -17.39 6.94
CA GLN A 57 -24.58 -16.77 7.11
C GLN A 57 -23.42 -17.69 6.69
N HIS A 58 -23.72 -18.91 6.22
CA HIS A 58 -22.73 -19.96 5.97
C HIS A 58 -21.84 -20.27 7.19
N ASP A 59 -22.38 -20.10 8.40
CA ASP A 59 -21.66 -20.31 9.65
C ASP A 59 -21.79 -21.77 10.12
N LEU A 60 -20.84 -22.59 9.66
CA LEU A 60 -20.74 -24.00 10.02
C LEU A 60 -20.50 -24.20 11.53
N TYR A 61 -19.77 -23.29 12.17
CA TYR A 61 -19.48 -23.38 13.60
C TYR A 61 -20.75 -23.17 14.43
N ALA A 62 -21.55 -22.17 14.06
CA ALA A 62 -22.83 -21.91 14.70
C ALA A 62 -23.81 -23.10 14.53
N LEU A 63 -23.86 -23.72 13.35
CA LEU A 63 -24.69 -24.91 13.10
C LEU A 63 -24.28 -26.11 13.96
N LEU A 64 -22.98 -26.39 14.08
CA LEU A 64 -22.50 -27.49 14.92
C LEU A 64 -22.70 -27.23 16.42
N SER A 65 -22.55 -25.97 16.85
CA SER A 65 -22.82 -25.57 18.23
C SER A 65 -24.30 -25.76 18.59
N LEU A 66 -25.21 -25.39 17.69
CA LEU A 66 -26.65 -25.63 17.84
C LEU A 66 -26.99 -27.12 17.85
N GLN A 67 -26.26 -27.94 17.10
CA GLN A 67 -26.45 -29.39 17.08
C GLN A 67 -26.02 -30.07 18.39
N LEU A 68 -24.99 -29.54 19.05
CA LEU A 68 -24.60 -29.94 20.41
C LEU A 68 -25.63 -29.49 21.47
N GLU A 69 -26.11 -28.24 21.38
CA GLU A 69 -27.16 -27.71 22.26
C GLU A 69 -28.44 -28.55 22.16
N ALA A 70 -28.89 -28.89 20.95
CA ALA A 70 -30.05 -29.76 20.71
C ALA A 70 -29.88 -31.18 21.27
N ARG A 71 -28.65 -31.72 21.29
CA ARG A 71 -28.34 -33.05 21.82
C ARG A 71 -28.32 -33.10 23.35
N LEU A 72 -27.78 -32.07 24.01
CA LEU A 72 -27.81 -31.94 25.47
C LEU A 72 -29.24 -31.82 26.02
N LEU A 73 -30.20 -31.52 25.14
CA LEU A 73 -31.63 -31.40 25.42
C LEU A 73 -32.42 -32.67 25.04
N ASP A 74 -31.75 -33.82 24.88
CA ASP A 74 -32.34 -35.16 24.67
C ASP A 74 -33.23 -35.34 23.42
N SER A 75 -32.96 -34.63 22.31
CA SER A 75 -33.60 -34.95 21.04
C SER A 75 -33.09 -36.30 20.47
N PRO A 76 -33.94 -37.34 20.34
CA PRO A 76 -33.49 -38.68 19.95
C PRO A 76 -33.13 -38.71 18.45
N GLY A 77 -31.83 -38.79 18.14
CA GLY A 77 -31.34 -38.91 16.76
C GLY A 77 -29.92 -38.39 16.49
N LEU A 78 -29.28 -37.69 17.43
CA LEU A 78 -28.03 -36.94 17.20
C LEU A 78 -26.75 -37.61 17.79
N ALA A 79 -26.82 -38.88 18.19
CA ALA A 79 -25.82 -39.47 19.09
C ALA A 79 -24.48 -39.95 18.46
N GLY A 80 -24.43 -40.29 17.16
CA GLY A 80 -23.31 -41.10 16.61
C GLY A 80 -22.35 -40.44 15.61
N ILE A 81 -22.74 -39.34 14.94
CA ILE A 81 -22.03 -38.84 13.74
C ILE A 81 -21.19 -37.58 14.03
N VAL A 82 -21.50 -36.86 15.11
CA VAL A 82 -20.92 -35.56 15.46
C VAL A 82 -19.42 -35.65 15.75
N ASP A 83 -18.94 -36.75 16.34
CA ASP A 83 -17.55 -36.88 16.77
C ASP A 83 -16.56 -36.96 15.58
N ALA A 84 -16.93 -37.69 14.53
CA ALA A 84 -16.12 -37.80 13.32
C ALA A 84 -16.12 -36.48 12.53
N GLU A 85 -17.27 -35.83 12.42
CA GLU A 85 -17.42 -34.54 11.73
C GLU A 85 -16.72 -33.40 12.50
N TYR A 86 -16.79 -33.40 13.84
CA TYR A 86 -16.09 -32.44 14.71
C TYR A 86 -14.57 -32.60 14.64
N LYS A 87 -14.07 -33.84 14.63
CA LYS A 87 -12.64 -34.13 14.40
C LYS A 87 -12.19 -33.65 13.02
N ALA A 88 -12.98 -33.90 11.97
CA ALA A 88 -12.67 -33.45 10.62
C ALA A 88 -12.65 -31.92 10.50
N LEU A 89 -13.60 -31.22 11.12
CA LEU A 89 -13.62 -29.75 11.15
C LEU A 89 -12.43 -29.20 11.94
N THR A 90 -12.16 -29.73 13.13
CA THR A 90 -11.03 -29.31 13.95
C THR A 90 -9.71 -29.49 13.20
N ALA A 91 -9.56 -30.61 12.48
CA ALA A 91 -8.40 -30.84 11.62
C ALA A 91 -8.28 -29.80 10.49
N THR A 92 -9.40 -29.45 9.86
CA THR A 92 -9.46 -28.43 8.80
C THR A 92 -9.11 -27.05 9.33
N LEU A 93 -9.69 -26.64 10.46
CA LEU A 93 -9.39 -25.36 11.10
C LEU A 93 -7.93 -25.26 11.53
N ARG A 94 -7.36 -26.34 12.09
CA ARG A 94 -5.93 -26.40 12.42
C ARG A 94 -5.04 -26.29 11.20
N ARG A 95 -5.43 -26.90 10.07
CA ARG A 95 -4.72 -26.74 8.79
C ARG A 95 -4.79 -25.29 8.33
N GLN A 96 -5.97 -24.69 8.27
CA GLN A 96 -6.16 -23.31 7.86
C GLN A 96 -5.41 -22.31 8.76
N LEU A 97 -5.35 -22.57 10.06
CA LEU A 97 -4.56 -21.77 11.00
C LEU A 97 -3.08 -21.82 10.62
N ARG A 98 -2.52 -23.02 10.45
CA ARG A 98 -1.12 -23.19 10.03
C ARG A 98 -0.83 -22.53 8.69
N ASP A 99 -1.72 -22.67 7.72
CA ASP A 99 -1.57 -22.05 6.40
C ASP A 99 -1.56 -20.52 6.50
N THR A 100 -2.43 -19.96 7.35
CA THR A 100 -2.51 -18.51 7.59
C THR A 100 -1.27 -18.01 8.34
N GLU A 101 -0.81 -18.74 9.36
CA GLU A 101 0.42 -18.43 10.09
C GLU A 101 1.64 -18.46 9.16
N ALA A 102 1.71 -19.43 8.25
CA ALA A 102 2.78 -19.52 7.25
C ALA A 102 2.72 -18.35 6.24
N GLN A 103 1.53 -17.94 5.79
CA GLN A 103 1.37 -16.75 4.94
C GLN A 103 1.81 -15.47 5.66
N VAL A 104 1.43 -15.30 6.92
CA VAL A 104 1.88 -14.16 7.74
C VAL A 104 3.39 -14.16 7.86
N ALA A 105 4.01 -15.30 8.19
CA ALA A 105 5.46 -15.42 8.30
C ALA A 105 6.18 -15.11 6.98
N SER A 106 5.63 -15.53 5.83
CA SER A 106 6.18 -15.22 4.50
C SER A 106 6.13 -13.72 4.21
N ILE A 107 4.98 -13.07 4.44
CA ILE A 107 4.81 -11.63 4.24
C ILE A 107 5.74 -10.84 5.17
N GLU A 108 5.83 -11.25 6.44
CA GLU A 108 6.76 -10.65 7.39
C GLU A 108 8.21 -10.79 6.91
N PHE A 109 8.62 -11.97 6.46
CA PHE A 109 9.96 -12.17 5.92
C PHE A 109 10.26 -11.27 4.71
N GLU A 110 9.34 -11.21 3.73
CA GLU A 110 9.47 -10.36 2.54
C GLU A 110 9.56 -8.87 2.91
N LEU A 111 8.71 -8.39 3.82
CA LEU A 111 8.74 -7.02 4.31
C LEU A 111 10.03 -6.71 5.07
N GLY A 112 10.54 -7.65 5.86
CA GLY A 112 11.82 -7.53 6.57
C GLY A 112 12.97 -7.31 5.59
N GLN A 113 13.00 -8.07 4.49
CA GLN A 113 14.02 -7.90 3.44
C GLN A 113 13.87 -6.56 2.71
N LEU A 114 12.65 -6.21 2.28
CA LEU A 114 12.41 -4.95 1.55
C LEU A 114 12.80 -3.72 2.38
N LEU A 115 12.50 -3.74 3.67
CA LEU A 115 12.79 -2.64 4.59
C LEU A 115 14.18 -2.73 5.22
N SER A 116 15.02 -3.71 4.79
CA SER A 116 16.37 -3.94 5.33
C SER A 116 16.40 -3.99 6.86
N ARG A 117 15.37 -4.58 7.48
CA ARG A 117 15.25 -4.59 8.95
C ARG A 117 16.04 -5.73 9.58
N PRO A 118 16.67 -5.51 10.75
CA PRO A 118 17.25 -6.60 11.51
C PRO A 118 16.18 -7.62 11.91
N ALA A 119 16.45 -8.91 11.72
CA ALA A 119 15.55 -10.01 12.04
C ALA A 119 15.04 -10.03 13.51
N ALA A 120 15.70 -9.31 14.41
CA ALA A 120 15.33 -9.19 15.82
C ALA A 120 14.14 -8.24 16.09
N ARG A 121 13.73 -7.41 15.14
CA ARG A 121 12.59 -6.48 15.33
C ARG A 121 11.29 -7.15 14.88
N ARG A 122 10.31 -7.22 15.79
CA ARG A 122 8.95 -7.66 15.46
C ARG A 122 8.34 -6.79 14.37
N ILE A 123 7.88 -7.43 13.31
CA ILE A 123 7.13 -6.77 12.25
C ILE A 123 5.71 -6.55 12.77
N SER A 124 5.31 -5.29 12.80
CA SER A 124 3.93 -4.90 13.10
C SER A 124 3.48 -3.90 12.04
N PRO A 125 2.17 -3.81 11.76
CA PRO A 125 1.66 -2.83 10.81
C PRO A 125 2.07 -1.39 11.15
N GLN A 126 2.18 -1.09 12.44
CA GLN A 126 2.62 0.22 12.92
C GLN A 126 4.10 0.47 12.60
N HIS A 127 4.96 -0.52 12.86
CA HIS A 127 6.38 -0.37 12.57
C HIS A 127 6.66 -0.28 11.07
N VAL A 128 5.95 -1.07 10.24
CA VAL A 128 6.05 -0.99 8.77
C VAL A 128 5.65 0.40 8.27
N ARG A 129 4.56 0.96 8.81
CA ARG A 129 4.13 2.32 8.45
C ARG A 129 5.19 3.36 8.82
N GLN A 130 5.83 3.23 9.98
CA GLN A 130 6.92 4.12 10.38
C GLN A 130 8.12 4.01 9.42
N ASP A 131 8.57 2.81 9.08
CA ASP A 131 9.71 2.64 8.16
C ASP A 131 9.42 3.22 6.77
N LEU A 132 8.19 3.02 6.26
CA LEU A 132 7.79 3.60 4.98
C LEU A 132 7.78 5.13 5.01
N GLN A 133 7.40 5.73 6.15
CA GLN A 133 7.45 7.18 6.33
C GLN A 133 8.89 7.68 6.37
N GLU A 134 9.77 7.00 7.09
CA GLU A 134 11.20 7.34 7.15
C GLU A 134 11.86 7.24 5.77
N LEU A 135 11.59 6.17 5.02
CA LEU A 135 12.08 6.01 3.66
C LEU A 135 11.54 7.09 2.71
N ALA A 136 10.25 7.41 2.79
CA ALA A 136 9.65 8.46 1.98
C ALA A 136 10.28 9.84 2.26
N GLN A 137 10.54 10.15 3.53
CA GLN A 137 11.21 11.39 3.92
C GLN A 137 12.65 11.44 3.42
N ALA A 138 13.40 10.33 3.53
CA ALA A 138 14.76 10.25 3.02
C ALA A 138 14.82 10.45 1.49
N LEU A 139 13.90 9.82 0.75
CA LEU A 139 13.79 9.99 -0.70
C LEU A 139 13.42 11.43 -1.09
N ALA A 140 12.49 12.05 -0.38
CA ALA A 140 12.11 13.45 -0.61
C ALA A 140 13.30 14.39 -0.36
N GLY A 141 14.07 14.16 0.71
CA GLY A 141 15.30 14.90 0.99
C GLY A 141 16.33 14.77 -0.13
N ALA A 142 16.61 13.54 -0.57
CA ALA A 142 17.54 13.28 -1.67
C ALA A 142 17.10 13.94 -2.99
N CYS A 143 15.79 13.94 -3.30
CA CYS A 143 15.27 14.65 -4.47
C CYS A 143 15.51 16.16 -4.36
N GLY A 144 15.25 16.75 -3.19
CA GLY A 144 15.51 18.18 -2.95
C GLY A 144 17.00 18.53 -3.09
N GLU A 145 17.91 17.69 -2.57
CA GLU A 145 19.35 17.89 -2.73
C GLU A 145 19.78 17.88 -4.21
N ILE A 146 19.22 16.96 -5.00
CA ILE A 146 19.47 16.87 -6.44
C ILE A 146 18.93 18.11 -7.17
N GLU A 147 17.73 18.57 -6.83
CA GLU A 147 17.14 19.79 -7.37
C GLU A 147 17.99 21.02 -7.06
N ASP A 148 18.48 21.16 -5.83
CA ASP A 148 19.37 22.25 -5.43
C ASP A 148 20.72 22.23 -6.16
N LEU A 149 21.29 21.04 -6.39
CA LEU A 149 22.51 20.88 -7.18
C LEU A 149 22.30 21.29 -8.64
N LEU A 150 21.17 20.91 -9.23
CA LEU A 150 20.80 21.30 -10.60
C LEU A 150 20.59 22.82 -10.72
N ALA A 151 19.90 23.42 -9.75
CA ALA A 151 19.67 24.86 -9.71
C ALA A 151 21.01 25.61 -9.65
N ARG A 152 21.91 25.23 -8.73
CA ARG A 152 23.26 25.81 -8.61
C ARG A 152 24.07 25.65 -9.90
N GLY A 153 24.06 24.46 -10.51
CA GLY A 153 24.74 24.20 -11.77
C GLY A 153 24.23 25.09 -12.91
N SER A 154 22.92 25.34 -12.98
CA SER A 154 22.31 26.23 -13.97
C SER A 154 22.70 27.70 -13.76
N ALA A 155 22.76 28.16 -12.51
CA ALA A 155 23.17 29.51 -12.15
C ALA A 155 24.63 29.78 -12.54
N VAL A 156 25.54 28.84 -12.27
CA VAL A 156 26.96 28.94 -12.67
C VAL A 156 27.13 29.01 -14.18
N LYS A 157 26.39 28.18 -14.94
CA LYS A 157 26.40 28.24 -16.41
C LYS A 157 25.90 29.60 -16.92
N SER A 158 24.84 30.12 -16.33
CA SER A 158 24.23 31.40 -16.70
C SER A 158 25.16 32.58 -16.41
N LEU A 159 25.81 32.59 -15.24
CA LEU A 159 26.81 33.60 -14.88
C LEU A 159 28.00 33.58 -15.85
N LYS A 160 28.50 32.39 -16.20
CA LYS A 160 29.60 32.25 -17.17
C LYS A 160 29.20 32.75 -18.57
N ALA A 161 27.96 32.49 -19.00
CA ALA A 161 27.45 32.98 -20.27
C ALA A 161 27.35 34.51 -20.26
N TRP A 162 26.82 35.09 -19.17
CA TRP A 162 26.72 36.54 -19.01
C TRP A 162 28.09 37.23 -18.99
N LEU A 163 29.07 36.69 -18.26
CA LEU A 163 30.44 37.26 -18.23
C LEU A 163 31.11 37.26 -19.62
N ARG A 164 30.89 36.21 -20.42
CA ARG A 164 31.40 36.17 -21.81
C ARG A 164 30.74 37.21 -22.69
N GLU A 165 29.47 37.51 -22.46
CA GLU A 165 28.75 38.54 -23.21
C GLU A 165 29.24 39.94 -22.84
N GLN A 166 29.50 40.20 -21.55
CA GLN A 166 30.10 41.46 -21.09
C GLN A 166 31.50 41.68 -21.66
N ASP A 167 32.33 40.64 -21.71
CA ASP A 167 33.68 40.72 -22.28
C ASP A 167 33.64 41.06 -23.78
N ARG A 168 32.71 40.44 -24.54
CA ARG A 168 32.50 40.78 -25.96
C ARG A 168 32.02 42.21 -26.15
N ALA A 169 31.04 42.66 -25.38
CA ALA A 169 30.50 44.02 -25.46
C ALA A 169 31.57 45.07 -25.13
N ARG A 170 32.48 44.75 -24.20
CA ARG A 170 33.63 45.60 -23.89
C ARG A 170 34.63 45.65 -25.04
N GLN A 171 34.98 44.50 -25.61
CA GLN A 171 35.91 44.42 -26.74
C GLN A 171 35.35 45.14 -27.99
N SER A 172 34.04 45.04 -28.25
CA SER A 172 33.41 45.78 -29.35
C SER A 172 33.45 47.29 -29.10
N PHE A 173 33.18 47.73 -27.87
CA PHE A 173 33.27 49.15 -27.52
C PHE A 173 34.70 49.70 -27.60
N GLU A 174 35.69 48.93 -27.12
CA GLU A 174 37.12 49.29 -27.25
C GLU A 174 37.52 49.38 -28.73
N PHE A 175 37.07 48.45 -29.57
CA PHE A 175 37.33 48.48 -31.01
C PHE A 175 36.63 49.65 -31.72
N GLU A 176 35.36 49.95 -31.40
CA GLU A 176 34.64 51.11 -31.93
C GLU A 176 35.27 52.44 -31.50
N MET A 177 35.77 52.52 -30.28
CA MET A 177 36.51 53.68 -29.76
C MET A 177 37.86 53.84 -30.46
N ASP A 178 38.59 52.75 -30.69
CA ASP A 178 39.87 52.77 -31.41
C ASP A 178 39.68 53.17 -32.88
N ASP A 179 38.64 52.65 -33.55
CA ASP A 179 38.27 53.02 -34.92
C ASP A 179 37.87 54.52 -35.00
N ALA A 180 37.01 54.99 -34.08
CA ALA A 180 36.61 56.40 -34.03
C ALA A 180 37.81 57.33 -33.75
N PHE A 181 38.75 56.90 -32.90
CA PHE A 181 39.98 57.64 -32.63
C PHE A 181 40.91 57.66 -33.85
N ALA A 182 41.03 56.55 -34.57
CA ALA A 182 41.79 56.46 -35.81
C ALA A 182 41.21 57.37 -36.91
N GLU A 183 39.88 57.40 -37.06
CA GLU A 183 39.21 58.32 -37.98
C GLU A 183 39.44 59.79 -37.61
N LEU A 184 39.36 60.13 -36.32
CA LEU A 184 39.61 61.49 -35.83
C LEU A 184 41.06 61.92 -36.08
N LEU A 185 42.04 61.04 -35.83
CA LEU A 185 43.45 61.31 -36.15
C LEU A 185 43.66 61.48 -37.66
N ALA A 186 43.04 60.64 -38.50
CA ALA A 186 43.12 60.77 -39.95
C ALA A 186 42.53 62.10 -40.43
N ALA A 187 41.40 62.55 -39.87
CA ALA A 187 40.79 63.84 -40.16
C ALA A 187 41.70 65.02 -39.74
N MET A 188 42.34 64.94 -38.56
CA MET A 188 43.28 65.96 -38.10
C MET A 188 44.54 66.04 -38.98
N VAL A 189 45.04 64.91 -39.47
CA VAL A 189 46.18 64.85 -40.40
C VAL A 189 45.82 65.46 -41.76
N GLN A 190 44.60 65.22 -42.27
CA GLN A 190 44.12 65.83 -43.52
C GLN A 190 43.85 67.34 -43.38
N ALA A 191 43.48 67.81 -42.19
CA ALA A 191 43.26 69.23 -41.89
C ALA A 191 44.56 70.02 -41.59
N ALA A 192 45.73 69.36 -41.54
CA ALA A 192 47.00 70.02 -41.28
C ALA A 192 47.44 70.87 -42.51
N PRO A 193 47.78 72.17 -42.34
CA PRO A 193 48.12 73.01 -43.47
C PRO A 193 49.47 72.61 -44.11
N ALA A 194 49.53 72.63 -45.44
CA ALA A 194 50.70 72.25 -46.23
C ALA A 194 51.96 73.07 -45.85
N LYS A 195 53.08 72.36 -45.70
CA LYS A 195 54.39 72.90 -45.30
C LYS A 195 54.80 74.06 -46.24
N PRO A 196 55.19 75.23 -45.71
CA PRO A 196 55.51 76.38 -46.57
C PRO A 196 56.77 76.11 -47.41
N PRO A 197 56.87 76.66 -48.63
CA PRO A 197 57.93 76.30 -49.56
C PRO A 197 59.30 76.80 -49.06
N ARG A 198 60.30 75.92 -49.09
CA ARG A 198 61.70 76.27 -48.77
C ARG A 198 62.23 77.27 -49.80
N ARG A 199 62.51 78.52 -49.38
CA ARG A 199 63.28 79.48 -50.19
C ARG A 199 64.72 79.01 -50.30
N ARG A 200 65.17 78.73 -51.54
CA ARG A 200 66.60 78.59 -51.88
C ARG A 200 67.26 79.97 -51.83
N ARG A 201 68.38 80.06 -51.11
CA ARG A 201 69.50 80.96 -51.40
C ARG A 201 70.77 80.16 -51.26
#